data_AF-A0A2K1EE75-F1
#
_entry.id   AF-A0A2K1EE75-F1
#
_cell.length_a   1.000
_cell.length_b   1.000
_cell.length_c   1.000
_cell.angle_alpha   90.00
_cell.angle_beta   90.00
_cell.angle_gamma   90.00
#
_symmetry.space_group_name_H-M   'P 1'
#
loop_
_entity.id
_entity.type
_entity.pdbx_description
1 polymer ?
#
loop_
_entity_poly.entity_id
_entity_poly.type
_entity_poly.pdbx_seq_one_letter_code
_entity_poly.pdbx_strand_id
1 'polypeptide(L)'
;MDQSQLTLVEQYRKKLYRIAWRIQYRARVQTNHEFVMEKNEAISAPSFTESSNSNMYTLQLINSLSSEIGKMIIFDLYILDKTEAQIAKELKLSQQAVNKWKKKMLKELFRMLSSSNC
;
A
#
# COMPACT_ATOMS: atom_id res chain seq x y z
N MET A 1 42.38 -24.11 24.62
CA MET A 1 41.04 -24.30 24.05
C MET A 1 41.14 -24.09 22.56
N ASP A 2 40.73 -25.09 21.80
CA ASP A 2 41.10 -25.31 20.41
C ASP A 2 40.44 -24.27 19.46
N GLN A 3 41.24 -23.58 18.62
CA GLN A 3 40.78 -22.50 17.72
C GLN A 3 39.72 -22.99 16.70
N SER A 4 39.68 -24.29 16.45
CA SER A 4 38.67 -24.99 15.65
C SER A 4 37.24 -24.89 16.22
N GLN A 5 37.09 -24.82 17.54
CA GLN A 5 35.79 -24.78 18.21
C GLN A 5 35.18 -23.38 18.16
N LEU A 6 36.00 -22.34 18.26
CA LEU A 6 35.56 -20.94 18.17
C LEU A 6 34.99 -20.61 16.78
N THR A 7 35.65 -21.10 15.72
CA THR A 7 35.20 -20.93 14.33
C THR A 7 33.90 -21.69 14.04
N LEU A 8 33.69 -22.86 14.66
CA LEU A 8 32.43 -23.59 14.56
C LEU A 8 31.27 -22.84 15.24
N VAL A 9 31.50 -22.32 16.44
CA VAL A 9 30.49 -21.52 17.19
C VAL A 9 30.09 -20.27 16.42
N GLU A 10 31.05 -19.58 15.78
CA GLU A 10 30.76 -18.41 14.95
C GLU A 10 29.92 -18.74 13.71
N GLN A 11 30.14 -19.90 13.09
CA GLN A 11 29.31 -20.36 11.97
C GLN A 11 27.86 -20.60 12.39
N TYR A 12 27.64 -21.22 13.55
CA TYR A 12 26.29 -21.41 14.09
C TYR A 12 25.64 -20.10 14.48
N ARG A 13 26.37 -19.16 15.08
CA ARG A 13 25.86 -17.80 15.37
C ARG A 13 25.40 -17.10 14.09
N LYS A 14 26.20 -17.12 13.03
CA LYS A 14 25.83 -16.53 11.72
C LYS A 14 24.55 -17.16 11.15
N LYS A 15 24.39 -18.48 11.27
CA LYS A 15 23.16 -19.18 10.84
C LYS A 15 21.94 -18.76 11.67
N LEU A 16 22.08 -18.70 12.99
CA LEU A 16 21.02 -18.26 13.90
C LEU A 16 20.58 -16.81 13.62
N TYR A 17 21.54 -15.90 13.44
CA TYR A 17 21.25 -14.50 13.08
C TYR A 17 20.45 -14.40 11.77
N ARG A 18 20.81 -15.18 10.76
CA ARG A 18 20.08 -15.20 9.48
C ARG A 18 18.66 -15.73 9.64
N ILE A 19 18.44 -16.74 10.48
CA ILE A 19 17.11 -17.28 10.75
C ILE A 19 16.26 -16.26 11.51
N ALA A 20 16.80 -15.66 12.58
CA ALA A 20 16.14 -14.63 13.35
C ALA A 20 15.75 -13.42 12.47
N TRP A 21 16.66 -12.96 11.62
CA TRP A 21 16.39 -11.88 10.68
C TRP A 21 15.24 -12.21 9.72
N ARG A 22 15.21 -13.44 9.17
CA ARG A 22 14.12 -13.88 8.29
C ARG A 22 12.77 -13.90 9.01
N ILE A 23 12.74 -14.34 10.27
CA ILE A 23 11.52 -14.34 11.09
C ILE A 23 11.04 -12.91 11.32
N GLN A 24 11.93 -12.01 11.78
CA GLN A 24 11.59 -10.61 12.01
C GLN A 24 11.15 -9.89 10.74
N TYR A 25 11.85 -10.12 9.63
CA TYR A 25 11.50 -9.53 8.34
C TYR A 25 10.13 -10.02 7.85
N ARG A 26 9.85 -11.31 7.97
CA ARG A 26 8.54 -11.87 7.62
C ARG A 26 7.44 -11.28 8.48
N ALA A 27 7.65 -11.19 9.81
CA ALA A 27 6.69 -10.57 10.72
C ALA A 27 6.45 -9.10 10.35
N ARG A 28 7.51 -8.32 10.09
CA ARG A 28 7.40 -6.93 9.66
C ARG A 28 6.65 -6.77 8.33
N VAL A 29 6.94 -7.61 7.34
CA VAL A 29 6.22 -7.57 6.06
C VAL A 29 4.75 -7.92 6.26
N GLN A 30 4.47 -8.95 7.07
CA GLN A 30 3.12 -9.35 7.41
C GLN A 30 2.36 -8.24 8.14
N THR A 31 2.94 -7.61 9.17
CA THR A 31 2.38 -6.45 9.88
C THR A 31 2.21 -5.21 8.99
N ASN A 32 3.02 -5.05 7.94
CA ASN A 32 2.83 -3.95 6.99
C ASN A 32 1.71 -4.24 5.99
N HIS A 33 1.44 -5.51 5.69
CA HIS A 33 0.37 -5.93 4.79
C HIS A 33 -0.97 -6.07 5.52
N GLU A 34 -0.93 -6.53 6.76
CA GLU A 34 -2.03 -6.53 7.70
C GLU A 34 -2.03 -5.16 8.37
N PHE A 35 -2.77 -4.18 7.82
CA PHE A 35 -3.04 -2.92 8.49
C PHE A 35 -3.37 -3.25 9.96
N VAL A 36 -2.48 -2.87 10.88
CA VAL A 36 -2.72 -3.05 12.32
C VAL A 36 -3.91 -2.17 12.61
N MET A 37 -5.09 -2.78 12.55
CA MET A 37 -6.31 -2.27 13.15
C MET A 37 -5.96 -2.08 14.62
N GLU A 38 -5.52 -0.88 14.95
CA GLU A 38 -5.39 -0.44 16.32
C GLU A 38 -6.72 -0.77 16.97
N LYS A 39 -6.66 -1.55 18.04
CA LYS A 39 -7.75 -2.38 18.58
C LYS A 39 -8.93 -1.57 19.16
N ASN A 40 -9.04 -0.28 18.81
CA ASN A 40 -9.90 0.73 19.40
C ASN A 40 -10.55 1.68 18.37
N GLU A 41 -10.65 1.33 17.09
CA GLU A 41 -11.65 2.02 16.26
C GLU A 41 -12.98 1.27 16.41
N ALA A 42 -13.88 1.89 17.19
CA ALA A 42 -15.25 1.43 17.34
C ALA A 42 -15.83 1.17 15.95
N ILE A 43 -16.17 -0.10 15.67
CA ILE A 43 -16.85 -0.52 14.45
C ILE A 43 -18.29 -0.01 14.54
N SER A 44 -18.48 1.30 14.36
CA SER A 44 -19.78 1.83 13.97
C SER A 44 -19.89 1.61 12.48
N ALA A 45 -20.78 0.69 12.07
CA ALA A 45 -21.11 0.57 10.67
C ALA A 45 -21.61 1.95 10.19
N PRO A 46 -21.01 2.55 9.16
CA PRO A 46 -21.47 3.84 8.66
C PRO A 46 -22.92 3.71 8.25
N SER A 47 -23.73 4.73 8.56
CA SER A 47 -25.09 4.79 8.06
C SER A 47 -25.09 4.73 6.52
N PHE A 48 -26.16 4.21 5.91
CA PHE A 48 -26.29 4.17 4.45
C PHE A 48 -26.04 5.55 3.80
N THR A 49 -26.47 6.62 4.48
CA THR A 49 -26.24 8.01 4.08
C THR A 49 -24.78 8.40 4.15
N GLU A 50 -24.05 8.03 5.20
CA GLU A 50 -22.61 8.30 5.32
C GLU A 50 -21.79 7.52 4.29
N SER A 51 -22.12 6.25 4.06
CA SER A 51 -21.48 5.43 3.02
C SER A 51 -21.72 6.00 1.62
N SER A 52 -22.96 6.40 1.32
CA SER A 52 -23.32 6.98 0.02
C SER A 52 -22.66 8.35 -0.21
N ASN A 53 -22.63 9.20 0.82
CA ASN A 53 -21.96 10.50 0.75
C ASN A 53 -20.45 10.35 0.58
N SER A 54 -19.84 9.36 1.25
CA SER A 54 -18.42 9.04 1.08
C SER A 54 -18.10 8.64 -0.36
N ASN A 55 -18.90 7.75 -0.97
CA ASN A 55 -18.72 7.33 -2.36
C ASN A 55 -18.89 8.46 -3.38
N MET A 56 -19.86 9.35 -3.16
CA MET A 56 -20.03 10.55 -3.99
C MET A 56 -18.82 11.47 -3.89
N TYR A 57 -18.33 11.71 -2.67
CA TYR A 57 -17.17 12.55 -2.43
C TYR A 57 -15.89 11.96 -3.04
N THR A 58 -15.67 10.64 -2.92
CA THR A 58 -14.50 9.99 -3.54
C THR A 58 -14.51 10.10 -5.05
N LEU A 59 -15.67 9.91 -5.70
CA LEU A 59 -15.80 10.08 -7.16
C LEU A 59 -15.56 11.53 -7.59
N GLN A 60 -16.09 12.52 -6.86
CA GLN A 60 -15.82 13.93 -7.14
C GLN A 60 -14.33 14.26 -7.03
N LEU A 61 -13.64 13.72 -6.01
CA LEU A 61 -12.22 13.92 -5.79
C LEU A 61 -11.35 13.25 -6.88
N ILE A 62 -11.76 12.07 -7.36
CA ILE A 62 -11.08 11.44 -8.50
C ILE A 62 -11.29 12.29 -9.75
N ASN A 63 -12.50 12.79 -10.00
CA ASN A 63 -12.81 13.61 -11.16
C ASN A 63 -12.09 14.98 -11.17
N SER A 64 -11.68 15.50 -10.01
CA SER A 64 -10.95 16.76 -9.89
C SER A 64 -9.45 16.64 -10.20
N LEU A 65 -8.91 15.42 -10.37
CA LEU A 65 -7.53 15.22 -10.78
C LEU A 65 -7.21 15.92 -12.11
N SER A 66 -5.99 16.41 -12.26
CA SER A 66 -5.59 17.13 -13.48
C SER A 66 -5.33 16.23 -14.70
N SER A 67 -5.10 14.93 -14.50
CA SER A 67 -4.66 14.02 -15.56
C SER A 67 -5.69 12.95 -15.87
N GLU A 68 -6.17 12.90 -17.11
CA GLU A 68 -7.14 11.86 -17.54
C GLU A 68 -6.60 10.43 -17.44
N ILE A 69 -5.34 10.21 -17.82
CA ILE A 69 -4.69 8.89 -17.64
C ILE A 69 -4.59 8.54 -16.16
N GLY A 70 -4.26 9.51 -15.31
CA GLY A 70 -4.20 9.33 -13.87
C GLY A 70 -5.54 9.01 -13.23
N LYS A 71 -6.61 9.69 -13.68
CA LYS A 71 -8.00 9.41 -13.28
C LYS A 71 -8.38 7.97 -13.61
N MET A 72 -8.19 7.56 -14.86
CA MET A 72 -8.49 6.20 -15.29
C MET A 72 -7.75 5.18 -14.44
N ILE A 73 -6.45 5.36 -14.22
CA ILE A 73 -5.66 4.44 -13.41
C ILE A 73 -6.20 4.34 -11.98
N ILE A 74 -6.52 5.46 -11.31
CA ILE A 74 -7.05 5.43 -9.94
C ILE A 74 -8.46 4.84 -9.89
N PHE A 75 -9.33 5.18 -10.84
CA PHE A 75 -10.67 4.63 -10.95
C PHE A 75 -10.64 3.11 -11.15
N ASP A 76 -9.85 2.64 -12.12
CA ASP A 76 -9.70 1.22 -12.40
C ASP A 76 -9.15 0.45 -11.18
N LEU A 77 -8.22 1.03 -10.42
CA LEU A 77 -7.57 0.37 -9.28
C LEU A 77 -8.46 0.27 -8.04
N TYR A 78 -9.27 1.30 -7.77
CA TYR A 78 -9.96 1.45 -6.48
C TYR A 78 -11.50 1.43 -6.58
N ILE A 79 -12.07 1.60 -7.78
CA ILE A 79 -13.52 1.51 -8.01
C ILE A 79 -13.88 0.21 -8.74
N LEU A 80 -13.03 -0.25 -9.67
CA LEU A 80 -13.25 -1.47 -10.45
C LEU A 80 -12.41 -2.67 -9.96
N ASP A 81 -11.63 -2.50 -8.88
CA ASP A 81 -10.75 -3.53 -8.30
C ASP A 81 -9.82 -4.23 -9.31
N LYS A 82 -9.41 -3.52 -10.37
CA LYS A 82 -8.45 -4.05 -11.35
C LYS A 82 -7.04 -4.02 -10.77
N THR A 83 -6.27 -5.05 -11.08
CA THR A 83 -4.84 -5.11 -10.73
C THR A 83 -4.01 -4.19 -11.62
N GLU A 84 -2.87 -3.73 -11.09
CA GLU A 84 -1.90 -2.92 -11.85
C GLU A 84 -1.44 -3.59 -13.15
N ALA A 85 -1.38 -4.94 -13.16
CA ALA A 85 -1.01 -5.71 -14.34
C ALA A 85 -2.11 -5.70 -15.43
N GLN A 86 -3.38 -5.76 -15.03
CA GLN A 86 -4.52 -5.66 -15.96
C GLN A 86 -4.58 -4.24 -16.57
N ILE A 87 -4.46 -3.21 -15.74
CA ILE A 87 -4.45 -1.80 -16.18
C ILE A 87 -3.26 -1.54 -17.12
N ALA A 88 -2.08 -2.06 -16.78
CA ALA A 88 -0.90 -1.95 -17.64
C ALA A 88 -1.15 -2.55 -19.03
N LYS A 89 -1.82 -3.70 -19.11
CA LYS A 89 -2.17 -4.35 -20.37
C LYS A 89 -3.21 -3.56 -21.17
N GLU A 90 -4.24 -3.03 -20.51
CA GLU A 90 -5.30 -2.23 -21.13
C GLU A 90 -4.78 -0.91 -21.70
N LEU A 91 -3.95 -0.20 -20.92
CA LEU A 91 -3.38 1.10 -21.30
C LEU A 91 -2.08 0.99 -22.12
N LYS A 92 -1.61 -0.23 -22.43
CA LYS A 92 -0.32 -0.49 -23.09
C LYS A 92 0.86 0.20 -22.39
N LEU A 93 0.83 0.19 -21.06
CA LEU A 93 1.86 0.75 -20.19
C LEU A 93 2.66 -0.37 -19.52
N SER A 94 3.84 -0.05 -18.98
CA SER A 94 4.50 -0.95 -18.05
C SER A 94 3.83 -0.88 -16.68
N GLN A 95 3.85 -1.98 -15.93
CA GLN A 95 3.36 -1.99 -14.54
C GLN A 95 4.07 -0.93 -13.68
N GLN A 96 5.35 -0.66 -13.96
CA GLN A 96 6.11 0.40 -13.29
C GLN A 96 5.56 1.80 -13.60
N ALA A 97 5.12 2.04 -14.84
CA ALA A 97 4.48 3.30 -15.22
C ALA A 97 3.14 3.47 -14.51
N VAL A 98 2.33 2.41 -14.40
CA VAL A 98 1.07 2.42 -13.64
C VAL A 98 1.33 2.75 -12.17
N ASN A 99 2.31 2.11 -11.53
CA ASN A 99 2.69 2.41 -10.15
C ASN A 99 3.19 3.86 -9.97
N LYS A 100 3.94 4.39 -10.95
CA LYS A 100 4.38 5.80 -10.93
C LYS A 100 3.18 6.75 -10.99
N TRP A 101 2.21 6.48 -11.86
CA TRP A 101 0.98 7.26 -11.95
C TRP A 101 0.14 7.17 -10.68
N LYS A 102 -0.08 5.96 -10.15
CA LYS A 102 -0.76 5.72 -8.87
C LYS A 102 -0.16 6.58 -7.75
N LYS A 103 1.17 6.53 -7.56
CA LYS A 103 1.87 7.35 -6.56
C LYS A 103 1.71 8.85 -6.80
N LYS A 104 1.76 9.30 -8.06
CA LYS A 104 1.60 10.72 -8.41
C LYS A 104 0.18 11.21 -8.08
N MET A 105 -0.84 10.46 -8.48
CA MET A 105 -2.24 10.82 -8.26
C MET A 105 -2.61 10.79 -6.78
N LEU A 106 -2.17 9.79 -6.02
CA LEU A 106 -2.39 9.76 -4.57
C LEU A 106 -1.78 10.96 -3.86
N LYS A 107 -0.59 11.43 -4.28
CA LYS A 107 0.00 12.66 -3.75
C LYS A 107 -0.81 13.91 -4.09
N GLU A 108 -1.40 13.96 -5.28
CA GLU A 108 -2.25 15.06 -5.72
C GLU A 108 -3.55 15.10 -4.93
N LEU A 109 -4.23 13.95 -4.77
CA LEU A 109 -5.41 13.82 -3.92
C LEU A 109 -5.10 14.21 -2.48
N PHE A 110 -3.97 13.75 -1.94
CA PHE A 110 -3.53 14.13 -0.59
C PHE A 110 -3.37 15.65 -0.46
N ARG A 111 -2.71 16.30 -1.43
CA ARG A 111 -2.55 17.75 -1.44
C ARG A 111 -3.90 18.47 -1.51
N MET A 112 -4.83 18.00 -2.33
CA MET A 112 -6.18 18.57 -2.44
C MET A 112 -6.92 18.49 -1.11
N LEU A 113 -6.89 17.33 -0.44
CA LEU A 113 -7.48 17.14 0.88
C LEU A 113 -6.83 18.03 1.94
N SER A 114 -5.50 18.11 1.95
CA SER A 114 -4.78 19.01 2.88
C SER A 114 -5.09 20.49 2.63
N SER A 115 -5.37 20.88 1.38
CA SER A 115 -5.73 22.28 1.05
C SER A 115 -7.19 22.62 1.32
N SER A 116 -8.10 21.65 1.30
CA SER A 116 -9.53 21.87 1.60
C SER A 116 -9.85 21.89 3.10
N ASN A 117 -8.92 21.44 3.95
CA ASN A 117 -9.06 21.44 5.41
C ASN A 117 -8.53 22.73 6.08
N CYS A 118 -8.44 23.84 5.34
CA CYS A 118 -8.12 25.19 5.82
C CYS A 118 -9.27 26.15 5.55
#